data_AF-A0A6A3J425-F1
#
_entry.id   AF-A0A6A3J425-F1
#
_cell.length_a   1.000
_cell.length_b   1.000
_cell.length_c   1.000
_cell.angle_alpha   90.00
_cell.angle_beta   90.00
_cell.angle_gamma   90.00
#
_symmetry.space_group_name_H-M   'P 1'
#
loop_
_entity.id
_entity.type
_entity.pdbx_description
1 polymer ?
#
loop_
_entity_poly.entity_id
_entity_poly.type
_entity_poly.pdbx_seq_one_letter_code
_entity_poly.pdbx_strand_id
1 'polypeptide(L)'
;MDARIRHYVWHGQFKTDVSGLRAWLDADLAALPRSTGGLAIPDIRAELYALAAVTVSKWAVTGTAQMHIVGDILFHNRAGGRAPAVYITPEYAPVAPSGIHRRPTLWSMGRAMLSQAGAPDPQDTDNMGAYAAAAYACEGYSADWNGSHLIVDCTAMLASLVGDKCSQALQERGRVQLEWLPYADIGTLQVYARDGNRKTLAAACGRKLNAHNILKDFVKWTRRGTGHIVFTFNIPHLGVAQRTMAEDLTRVLVTNFTEIATHALHPNEVRFTATTDDHPVVAALRVRDDVEVAIHSSVIGPPALRKVASQGELTATLRAFMAPDIVVHTVHPHPLLSRQVCLWVGYRRWSRRRGELKARAAAASVRR
;
A
#
# COMPACT_ATOMS: atom_id res chain seq x y z
N MET A 1 -24.77 1.49 -15.46
CA MET A 1 -24.40 2.24 -16.68
C MET A 1 -25.67 2.27 -17.48
N ASP A 2 -26.12 3.45 -17.88
CA ASP A 2 -26.90 3.56 -19.11
C ASP A 2 -26.20 2.71 -20.17
N ALA A 3 -26.93 1.93 -20.97
CA ALA A 3 -26.33 1.04 -21.98
C ALA A 3 -25.42 1.76 -22.99
N ARG A 4 -25.43 3.09 -22.96
CA ARG A 4 -24.82 4.08 -23.85
C ARG A 4 -23.29 4.04 -23.96
N ILE A 5 -22.56 3.55 -22.95
CA ILE A 5 -21.07 3.53 -22.98
C ILE A 5 -20.53 2.10 -23.07
N ARG A 6 -21.03 1.33 -24.04
CA ARG A 6 -20.41 0.06 -24.45
C ARG A 6 -19.76 0.12 -25.84
N HIS A 7 -20.21 1.03 -26.70
CA HIS A 7 -19.91 0.99 -28.14
C HIS A 7 -19.69 2.39 -28.72
N TYR A 8 -18.67 3.12 -28.26
CA TYR A 8 -18.44 4.51 -28.68
C TYR A 8 -18.09 4.66 -30.16
N VAL A 9 -17.54 3.63 -30.78
CA VAL A 9 -17.14 3.73 -32.20
C VAL A 9 -18.35 3.67 -33.13
N TRP A 10 -19.52 3.24 -32.64
CA TRP A 10 -20.64 3.01 -33.55
C TRP A 10 -21.92 3.77 -33.20
N HIS A 11 -22.11 4.24 -31.96
CA HIS A 11 -23.23 5.14 -31.62
C HIS A 11 -22.89 6.12 -30.49
N GLY A 12 -22.21 7.22 -30.83
CA GLY A 12 -22.04 8.36 -29.92
C GLY A 12 -23.36 9.10 -29.71
N GLN A 13 -24.14 8.75 -28.70
CA GLN A 13 -25.35 9.49 -28.33
C GLN A 13 -25.35 9.88 -26.86
N PHE A 14 -25.50 11.18 -26.62
CA PHE A 14 -25.56 11.78 -25.28
C PHE A 14 -27.00 12.14 -24.84
N LYS A 15 -28.06 11.88 -25.63
CA LYS A 15 -29.41 12.41 -25.34
C LYS A 15 -30.64 11.52 -25.55
N THR A 16 -30.66 10.51 -26.41
CA THR A 16 -31.87 9.68 -26.66
C THR A 16 -31.53 8.21 -26.89
N ASP A 17 -32.29 7.29 -26.29
CA ASP A 17 -32.14 5.85 -26.51
C ASP A 17 -32.84 5.44 -27.82
N VAL A 18 -32.10 4.87 -28.76
CA VAL A 18 -32.65 4.15 -29.91
C VAL A 18 -32.57 2.66 -29.60
N SER A 19 -33.73 2.03 -29.37
CA SER A 19 -33.80 0.57 -29.21
C SER A 19 -33.52 -0.12 -30.55
N GLY A 20 -32.74 -1.22 -30.53
CA GLY A 20 -32.59 -2.12 -31.68
C GLY A 20 -31.33 -1.96 -32.55
N LEU A 21 -30.36 -1.14 -32.17
CA LEU A 21 -29.10 -1.03 -32.93
C LEU A 21 -28.14 -2.19 -32.59
N ARG A 22 -27.84 -3.03 -33.59
CA ARG A 22 -26.88 -4.14 -33.50
C ARG A 22 -25.50 -3.62 -33.90
N ALA A 23 -24.50 -3.80 -33.04
CA ALA A 23 -23.12 -3.53 -33.41
C ALA A 23 -22.73 -4.43 -34.59
N TRP A 24 -22.24 -3.84 -35.69
CA TRP A 24 -21.86 -4.58 -36.89
C TRP A 24 -20.46 -5.18 -36.82
N LEU A 25 -19.67 -4.78 -35.81
CA LEU A 25 -18.34 -5.29 -35.53
C LEU A 25 -18.24 -5.67 -34.05
N ASP A 26 -17.66 -6.84 -33.78
CA ASP A 26 -17.40 -7.32 -32.43
C ASP A 26 -16.43 -6.38 -31.69
N ALA A 27 -16.70 -6.09 -30.42
CA ALA A 27 -15.89 -5.17 -29.62
C ALA A 27 -14.48 -5.71 -29.37
N ASP A 28 -14.32 -7.03 -29.28
CA ASP A 28 -13.03 -7.67 -29.08
C ASP A 28 -12.20 -7.61 -30.37
N LEU A 29 -12.83 -7.81 -31.54
CA LEU A 29 -12.18 -7.61 -32.85
C LEU A 29 -11.79 -6.15 -33.09
N ALA A 30 -12.67 -5.21 -32.72
CA ALA A 30 -12.41 -3.78 -32.80
C ALA A 30 -11.22 -3.34 -31.94
N ALA A 31 -11.04 -3.96 -30.77
CA ALA A 31 -9.98 -3.65 -29.81
C ALA A 31 -8.62 -4.26 -30.18
N LEU A 32 -8.57 -5.24 -31.10
CA LEU A 32 -7.32 -5.87 -31.53
C LEU A 32 -6.33 -4.83 -32.08
N PRO A 33 -5.01 -5.05 -31.89
CA PRO A 33 -3.99 -4.22 -32.50
C PRO A 33 -4.12 -4.16 -34.03
N ARG A 34 -3.74 -3.02 -34.62
CA ARG A 34 -3.71 -2.87 -36.09
C ARG A 34 -2.80 -3.89 -36.78
N SER A 35 -1.74 -4.34 -36.09
CA SER A 35 -0.81 -5.36 -36.59
C SER A 35 -1.46 -6.74 -36.78
N THR A 36 -2.60 -7.00 -36.13
CA THR A 36 -3.35 -8.25 -36.26
C THR A 36 -4.68 -8.06 -36.98
N GLY A 37 -4.83 -6.98 -37.77
CA GLY A 37 -6.05 -6.68 -38.52
C GLY A 37 -7.17 -6.03 -37.72
N GLY A 38 -6.92 -5.63 -36.47
CA GLY A 38 -7.89 -4.89 -35.65
C GLY A 38 -7.88 -3.39 -35.90
N LEU A 39 -8.84 -2.66 -35.31
CA LEU A 39 -8.94 -1.20 -35.43
C LEU A 39 -8.18 -0.44 -34.34
N ALA A 40 -7.63 -1.15 -33.34
CA ALA A 40 -7.01 -0.60 -32.14
C ALA A 40 -7.91 0.41 -31.41
N ILE A 41 -9.21 0.11 -31.36
CA ILE A 41 -10.18 0.94 -30.65
C ILE A 41 -9.96 0.76 -29.14
N PRO A 42 -9.80 1.85 -28.37
CA PRO A 42 -9.59 1.74 -26.94
C PRO A 42 -10.82 1.13 -26.25
N ASP A 43 -10.60 0.13 -25.39
CA ASP A 43 -11.63 -0.30 -24.43
C ASP A 43 -11.85 0.83 -23.40
N ILE A 44 -12.90 1.63 -23.62
CA ILE A 44 -13.25 2.77 -22.78
C ILE A 44 -13.44 2.37 -21.32
N ARG A 45 -13.91 1.15 -21.04
CA ARG A 45 -14.05 0.69 -19.66
C ARG A 45 -12.68 0.58 -19.01
N ALA A 46 -11.74 -0.11 -19.66
CA ALA A 46 -10.36 -0.21 -19.20
C ALA A 46 -9.68 1.17 -19.11
N GLU A 47 -9.91 2.06 -20.08
CA GLU A 47 -9.40 3.43 -20.08
C GLU A 47 -9.88 4.24 -18.86
N LEU A 48 -11.18 4.15 -18.54
CA LEU A 48 -11.81 4.85 -17.42
C LEU A 48 -11.36 4.28 -16.07
N TYR A 49 -11.23 2.96 -15.96
CA TYR A 49 -10.74 2.31 -14.75
C TYR A 49 -9.28 2.66 -14.48
N ALA A 50 -8.44 2.62 -15.52
CA ALA A 50 -7.05 3.05 -15.41
C ALA A 50 -6.93 4.55 -15.11
N LEU A 51 -7.78 5.40 -15.69
CA LEU A 51 -7.83 6.83 -15.38
C LEU A 51 -8.17 7.05 -13.90
N ALA A 52 -9.22 6.39 -13.39
CA ALA A 52 -9.59 6.49 -11.99
C ALA A 52 -8.42 6.10 -11.07
N ALA A 53 -7.74 4.97 -11.35
CA ALA A 53 -6.60 4.52 -10.56
C ALA A 53 -5.42 5.51 -10.56
N VAL A 54 -5.06 6.04 -11.74
CA VAL A 54 -3.96 7.03 -11.86
C VAL A 54 -4.31 8.32 -11.14
N THR A 55 -5.52 8.83 -11.30
CA THR A 55 -5.98 10.05 -10.62
C THR A 55 -5.96 9.89 -9.11
N VAL A 56 -6.52 8.80 -8.60
CA VAL A 56 -6.54 8.50 -7.17
C VAL A 56 -5.13 8.30 -6.61
N SER A 57 -4.25 7.61 -7.32
CA SER A 57 -2.86 7.40 -6.91
C SER A 57 -2.08 8.72 -6.86
N LYS A 58 -2.16 9.54 -7.91
CA LYS A 58 -1.52 10.87 -7.93
C LYS A 58 -2.01 11.73 -6.76
N TRP A 59 -3.31 11.75 -6.55
CA TRP A 59 -3.91 12.46 -5.44
C TRP A 59 -3.42 11.94 -4.09
N ALA A 60 -3.36 10.63 -3.89
CA ALA A 60 -2.91 10.04 -2.62
C ALA A 60 -1.40 10.22 -2.38
N VAL A 61 -0.57 10.30 -3.43
CA VAL A 61 0.89 10.46 -3.29
C VAL A 61 1.30 11.92 -3.18
N THR A 62 0.78 12.78 -4.06
CA THR A 62 1.23 14.17 -4.22
C THR A 62 0.16 15.20 -3.86
N GLY A 63 -0.97 14.77 -3.30
CA GLY A 63 -2.03 15.68 -2.88
C GLY A 63 -1.56 16.61 -1.77
N THR A 64 -2.11 17.83 -1.77
CA THR A 64 -2.01 18.73 -0.62
C THR A 64 -2.90 18.24 0.51
N ALA A 65 -2.71 18.77 1.72
CA ALA A 65 -3.61 18.50 2.84
C ALA A 65 -5.10 18.76 2.50
N GLN A 66 -5.41 19.86 1.81
CA GLN A 66 -6.78 20.17 1.38
C GLN A 66 -7.32 19.16 0.37
N MET A 67 -6.49 18.78 -0.61
CA MET A 67 -6.86 17.75 -1.56
C MET A 67 -7.18 16.46 -0.81
N HIS A 68 -6.33 16.03 0.14
CA HIS A 68 -6.54 14.86 0.99
C HIS A 68 -7.85 14.91 1.78
N ILE A 69 -8.21 16.05 2.35
CA ILE A 69 -9.51 16.24 3.05
C ILE A 69 -10.68 16.04 2.08
N VAL A 70 -10.62 16.61 0.88
CA VAL A 70 -11.70 16.47 -0.12
C VAL A 70 -11.92 15.01 -0.49
N GLY A 71 -10.85 14.25 -0.77
CA GLY A 71 -11.02 12.83 -1.07
C GLY A 71 -11.42 12.01 0.15
N ASP A 72 -10.96 12.33 1.38
CA ASP A 72 -11.46 11.69 2.60
C ASP A 72 -12.99 11.82 2.68
N ILE A 73 -13.54 13.01 2.41
CA ILE A 73 -14.98 13.26 2.32
C ILE A 73 -15.62 12.43 1.19
N LEU A 74 -15.02 12.40 0.00
CA LEU A 74 -15.59 11.69 -1.15
C LEU A 74 -15.48 10.16 -1.06
N PHE A 75 -14.56 9.63 -0.25
CA PHE A 75 -14.47 8.21 0.11
C PHE A 75 -15.43 7.86 1.24
N HIS A 76 -15.76 8.81 2.11
CA HIS A 76 -16.67 8.62 3.22
C HIS A 76 -18.13 8.70 2.76
N ASN A 77 -18.81 7.56 2.72
CA ASN A 77 -20.21 7.47 2.27
C ASN A 77 -21.22 7.41 3.43
N ARG A 78 -20.93 8.05 4.57
CA ARG A 78 -21.84 8.10 5.72
C ARG A 78 -22.24 9.54 6.02
N ALA A 79 -23.52 9.73 6.34
CA ALA A 79 -24.05 11.02 6.79
C ALA A 79 -23.74 11.22 8.28
N GLY A 80 -23.13 12.36 8.62
CA GLY A 80 -22.85 12.78 10.00
C GLY A 80 -21.46 12.34 10.50
N GLY A 81 -20.54 13.30 10.61
CA GLY A 81 -19.23 13.11 11.23
C GLY A 81 -18.07 13.71 10.44
N ARG A 82 -16.90 13.78 11.09
CA ARG A 82 -15.63 14.11 10.42
C ARG A 82 -15.18 12.89 9.62
N ALA A 83 -14.96 13.06 8.32
CA ALA A 83 -14.44 11.99 7.47
C ALA A 83 -13.08 11.50 8.00
N PRO A 84 -12.88 10.18 8.21
CA PRO A 84 -11.60 9.64 8.65
C PRO A 84 -10.57 9.74 7.52
N ALA A 85 -9.29 9.83 7.88
CA ALA A 85 -8.21 9.77 6.92
C ALA A 85 -8.20 8.42 6.19
N VAL A 86 -8.38 8.44 4.86
CA VAL A 86 -8.43 7.23 4.04
C VAL A 86 -7.06 6.94 3.45
N TYR A 87 -6.46 5.83 3.89
CA TYR A 87 -5.23 5.30 3.30
C TYR A 87 -5.56 4.23 2.25
N ILE A 88 -4.78 4.24 1.17
CA ILE A 88 -4.89 3.28 0.07
C ILE A 88 -3.70 2.35 0.16
N THR A 89 -3.96 1.08 0.45
CA THR A 89 -2.94 0.03 0.45
C THR A 89 -2.90 -0.59 -0.94
N PRO A 90 -1.90 -0.27 -1.78
CA PRO A 90 -1.78 -0.87 -3.09
C PRO A 90 -1.35 -2.31 -2.91
N GLU A 91 -2.19 -3.25 -3.34
CA GLU A 91 -1.93 -4.66 -3.16
C GLU A 91 -2.23 -5.49 -4.38
N TYR A 92 -1.60 -6.66 -4.36
CA TYR A 92 -1.42 -7.51 -5.51
C TYR A 92 -2.35 -8.71 -5.48
N ALA A 93 -3.61 -8.53 -5.04
CA ALA A 93 -4.56 -9.63 -5.00
C ALA A 93 -4.88 -10.10 -6.43
N PRO A 94 -4.92 -11.42 -6.70
CA PRO A 94 -5.39 -11.93 -7.98
C PRO A 94 -6.76 -11.34 -8.33
N VAL A 95 -6.96 -10.97 -9.60
CA VAL A 95 -8.26 -10.52 -10.07
C VAL A 95 -9.28 -11.62 -9.78
N ALA A 96 -10.35 -11.25 -9.06
CA ALA A 96 -11.43 -12.18 -8.75
C ALA A 96 -11.94 -12.86 -10.04
N PRO A 97 -12.38 -14.13 -9.99
CA PRO A 97 -12.91 -14.82 -11.17
C PRO A 97 -14.04 -14.05 -11.86
N SER A 98 -14.83 -13.31 -11.09
CA SER A 98 -15.93 -12.45 -11.56
C SER A 98 -15.48 -11.11 -12.18
N GLY A 99 -14.17 -10.87 -12.26
CA GLY A 99 -13.57 -9.66 -12.84
C GLY A 99 -13.65 -8.42 -11.94
N ILE A 100 -13.21 -7.29 -12.49
CA ILE A 100 -13.23 -6.00 -11.79
C ILE A 100 -14.61 -5.36 -11.95
N HIS A 101 -15.31 -5.19 -10.83
CA HIS A 101 -16.64 -4.62 -10.81
C HIS A 101 -16.60 -3.11 -10.78
N ARG A 102 -17.45 -2.48 -11.60
CA ARG A 102 -17.68 -1.04 -11.56
C ARG A 102 -18.06 -0.60 -10.14
N ARG A 103 -17.49 0.52 -9.71
CA ARG A 103 -17.88 1.21 -8.48
C ARG A 103 -18.62 2.53 -8.76
N PRO A 104 -19.39 3.05 -7.80
CA PRO A 104 -20.26 4.23 -8.02
C PRO A 104 -19.48 5.51 -8.31
N THR A 105 -18.29 5.68 -7.74
CA THR A 105 -17.52 6.92 -7.80
C THR A 105 -16.13 6.70 -8.39
N LEU A 106 -15.53 7.76 -8.94
CA LEU A 106 -14.13 7.74 -9.40
C LEU A 106 -13.19 7.28 -8.28
N TRP A 107 -13.43 7.74 -7.04
CA TRP A 107 -12.65 7.40 -5.86
C TRP A 107 -12.73 5.92 -5.51
N SER A 108 -13.94 5.39 -5.34
CA SER A 108 -14.14 3.96 -5.02
C SER A 108 -13.62 3.05 -6.12
N MET A 109 -13.76 3.45 -7.40
CA MET A 109 -13.20 2.72 -8.52
C MET A 109 -11.67 2.75 -8.52
N GLY A 110 -11.07 3.93 -8.33
CA GLY A 110 -9.62 4.10 -8.31
C GLY A 110 -8.97 3.34 -7.15
N ARG A 111 -9.54 3.39 -5.94
CA ARG A 111 -9.07 2.57 -4.80
C ARG A 111 -9.16 1.07 -5.09
N ALA A 112 -10.29 0.61 -5.61
CA ALA A 112 -10.47 -0.81 -5.96
C ALA A 112 -9.47 -1.26 -7.03
N MET A 113 -9.20 -0.42 -8.03
CA MET A 113 -8.16 -0.69 -9.03
C MET A 113 -6.78 -0.72 -8.37
N LEU A 114 -6.44 0.22 -7.50
CA LEU A 114 -5.12 0.23 -6.84
C LEU A 114 -4.92 -0.97 -5.90
N SER A 115 -5.99 -1.52 -5.32
CA SER A 115 -5.94 -2.72 -4.48
C SER A 115 -6.00 -4.05 -5.26
N GLN A 116 -6.32 -4.02 -6.55
CA GLN A 116 -6.49 -5.22 -7.40
C GLN A 116 -5.53 -5.24 -8.61
N ALA A 117 -4.92 -4.10 -8.95
CA ALA A 117 -4.08 -3.96 -10.13
C ALA A 117 -2.58 -4.13 -9.83
N GLY A 118 -2.27 -4.80 -8.73
CA GLY A 118 -0.99 -5.45 -8.53
C GLY A 118 -1.06 -6.95 -8.90
N ALA A 119 -0.11 -7.49 -9.65
CA ALA A 119 0.08 -8.92 -9.87
C ALA A 119 1.37 -9.24 -9.15
N PRO A 120 1.36 -10.18 -8.20
CA PRO A 120 2.58 -10.53 -7.51
C PRO A 120 3.64 -10.79 -8.56
N ASP A 121 4.88 -10.39 -8.30
CA ASP A 121 5.96 -10.85 -9.15
C ASP A 121 5.85 -12.39 -9.19
N PRO A 122 5.89 -13.07 -10.34
CA PRO A 122 5.86 -14.53 -10.37
C PRO A 122 6.95 -15.15 -9.48
N GLN A 123 8.05 -14.45 -9.25
CA GLN A 123 9.09 -14.86 -8.30
C GLN A 123 8.72 -14.59 -6.83
N ASP A 124 7.70 -13.76 -6.56
CA ASP A 124 7.24 -13.43 -5.20
C ASP A 124 6.58 -14.60 -4.48
N THR A 125 5.93 -15.52 -5.20
CA THR A 125 5.03 -16.53 -4.61
C THR A 125 5.77 -17.68 -3.95
N ASP A 126 6.83 -18.19 -4.56
CA ASP A 126 7.41 -19.46 -4.14
C ASP A 126 8.35 -19.30 -2.93
N ASN A 127 9.24 -18.29 -2.97
CA ASN A 127 10.21 -18.09 -1.89
C ASN A 127 9.58 -17.50 -0.61
N MET A 128 8.52 -16.69 -0.72
CA MET A 128 7.89 -16.08 0.47
C MET A 128 6.91 -17.00 1.16
N GLY A 129 6.17 -17.80 0.41
CA GLY A 129 5.35 -18.85 0.99
C GLY A 129 6.22 -19.84 1.76
N ALA A 130 7.35 -20.25 1.18
CA ALA A 130 8.33 -21.11 1.82
C ALA A 130 8.95 -20.46 3.06
N TYR A 131 9.40 -19.19 2.98
CA TYR A 131 9.95 -18.46 4.11
C TYR A 131 8.96 -18.34 5.27
N ALA A 132 7.73 -17.94 4.98
CA ALA A 132 6.69 -17.82 6.01
C ALA A 132 6.40 -19.18 6.64
N ALA A 133 6.20 -20.23 5.83
CA ALA A 133 5.98 -21.59 6.33
C ALA A 133 7.15 -22.07 7.20
N ALA A 134 8.40 -21.82 6.81
CA ALA A 134 9.59 -22.10 7.60
C ALA A 134 9.58 -21.32 8.93
N ALA A 135 9.30 -20.02 8.91
CA ALA A 135 9.20 -19.20 10.11
C ALA A 135 8.08 -19.68 11.07
N TYR A 136 6.99 -20.23 10.53
CA TYR A 136 5.94 -20.88 11.34
C TYR A 136 6.34 -22.25 11.89
N ALA A 137 7.20 -22.98 11.17
CA ALA A 137 7.71 -24.29 11.59
C ALA A 137 8.87 -24.18 12.60
N CYS A 138 9.64 -23.09 12.57
CA CYS A 138 10.69 -22.84 13.55
C CYS A 138 10.09 -22.73 14.95
N GLU A 139 10.57 -23.56 15.87
CA GLU A 139 10.43 -23.30 17.30
C GLU A 139 11.30 -22.08 17.64
N GLY A 140 10.76 -21.12 18.38
CA GLY A 140 11.48 -19.88 18.69
C GLY A 140 10.70 -18.58 18.57
N TYR A 141 9.38 -18.66 18.30
CA TYR A 141 8.43 -17.58 18.59
C TYR A 141 7.74 -17.90 19.92
N SER A 142 7.94 -17.06 20.93
CA SER A 142 7.20 -17.09 22.19
C SER A 142 6.45 -15.77 22.37
N ALA A 143 5.27 -15.86 22.98
CA ALA A 143 4.43 -14.71 23.26
C ALA A 143 3.88 -14.84 24.68
N ASP A 144 4.04 -13.79 25.48
CA ASP A 144 3.57 -13.74 26.85
C ASP A 144 2.75 -12.47 27.11
N TRP A 145 1.62 -12.62 27.80
CA TRP A 145 0.72 -11.51 28.12
C TRP A 145 1.07 -10.91 29.45
N ASN A 146 1.47 -9.63 29.44
CA ASN A 146 1.57 -8.82 30.64
C ASN A 146 0.43 -7.79 30.65
N GLY A 147 -0.75 -8.21 31.12
CA GLY A 147 -1.93 -7.35 31.23
C GLY A 147 -2.45 -6.87 29.87
N SER A 148 -2.12 -5.63 29.51
CA SER A 148 -2.51 -4.97 28.24
C SER A 148 -1.51 -5.16 27.10
N HIS A 149 -0.35 -5.75 27.38
CA HIS A 149 0.75 -5.89 26.42
C HIS A 149 1.02 -7.35 26.09
N LEU A 150 1.38 -7.61 24.84
CA LEU A 150 1.91 -8.88 24.40
C LEU A 150 3.42 -8.73 24.16
N ILE A 151 4.20 -9.44 24.95
CA ILE A 151 5.66 -9.47 24.86
C ILE A 151 6.02 -10.65 23.96
N VAL A 152 6.72 -10.38 22.87
CA VAL A 152 7.14 -11.38 21.90
C VAL A 152 8.65 -11.49 21.92
N ASP A 153 9.15 -12.71 22.05
CA ASP A 153 10.54 -13.07 21.74
C ASP A 153 10.54 -13.97 20.51
N CYS A 154 11.26 -13.52 19.48
CA CYS A 154 11.45 -14.23 18.23
C CYS A 154 12.94 -14.40 17.88
N THR A 155 13.84 -14.29 18.85
CA THR A 155 15.29 -14.32 18.63
C THR A 155 15.75 -15.63 17.99
N ALA A 156 15.27 -16.77 18.50
CA ALA A 156 15.60 -18.08 17.96
C ALA A 156 15.00 -18.31 16.56
N MET A 157 13.78 -17.81 16.31
CA MET A 157 13.17 -17.81 14.98
C MET A 157 14.04 -17.01 14.00
N LEU A 158 14.43 -15.78 14.36
CA LEU A 158 15.29 -14.95 13.51
C LEU A 158 16.63 -15.62 13.23
N ALA A 159 17.29 -16.17 14.24
CA ALA A 159 18.57 -16.86 14.08
C ALA A 159 18.45 -18.07 13.12
N SER A 160 17.33 -18.79 13.17
CA SER A 160 17.07 -19.92 12.28
C SER A 160 16.81 -19.51 10.83
N LEU A 161 16.36 -18.27 10.61
CA LEU A 161 16.11 -17.68 9.29
C LEU A 161 17.35 -16.96 8.72
N VAL A 162 18.36 -16.68 9.53
CA VAL A 162 19.62 -16.07 9.08
C VAL A 162 20.38 -17.05 8.19
N GLY A 163 20.68 -16.63 6.97
CA GLY A 163 21.42 -17.44 6.00
C GLY A 163 20.54 -18.39 5.16
N ASP A 164 19.22 -18.42 5.39
CA ASP A 164 18.28 -19.06 4.48
C ASP A 164 18.35 -18.33 3.12
N LYS A 165 18.39 -19.10 2.02
CA LYS A 165 18.30 -18.58 0.66
C LYS A 165 17.07 -17.69 0.48
N CYS A 166 15.98 -17.98 1.19
CA CYS A 166 14.78 -17.16 1.17
C CYS A 166 14.99 -15.79 1.85
N SER A 167 15.81 -15.71 2.91
CA SER A 167 16.17 -14.46 3.58
C SER A 167 17.05 -13.57 2.70
N GLN A 168 18.00 -14.16 1.97
CA GLN A 168 18.82 -13.43 0.98
C GLN A 168 17.97 -12.93 -0.20
N ALA A 169 17.11 -13.79 -0.76
CA ALA A 169 16.17 -13.40 -1.80
C ALA A 169 15.18 -12.31 -1.33
N LEU A 170 14.90 -12.25 -0.02
CA LEU A 170 14.10 -11.19 0.61
C LEU A 170 14.84 -9.85 0.67
N GLN A 171 16.14 -9.85 0.99
CA GLN A 171 16.94 -8.64 1.01
C GLN A 171 17.13 -8.03 -0.40
N GLU A 172 17.23 -8.89 -1.41
CA GLU A 172 17.30 -8.45 -2.81
C GLU A 172 16.00 -7.75 -3.26
N ARG A 173 14.84 -8.06 -2.64
CA ARG A 173 13.50 -7.49 -2.96
C ARG A 173 13.25 -6.07 -2.46
N GLY A 174 14.27 -5.41 -1.94
CA GLY A 174 14.18 -4.04 -1.47
C GLY A 174 13.71 -3.94 -0.03
N ARG A 175 13.60 -2.70 0.45
CA ARG A 175 13.51 -2.42 1.88
C ARG A 175 12.08 -2.15 2.30
N VAL A 176 11.62 -2.84 3.35
CA VAL A 176 10.37 -2.52 4.04
C VAL A 176 10.51 -1.20 4.78
N GLN A 177 9.61 -0.26 4.51
CA GLN A 177 9.47 1.00 5.22
C GLN A 177 8.41 0.85 6.31
N LEU A 178 8.87 0.48 7.50
CA LEU A 178 8.00 0.14 8.63
C LEU A 178 7.10 1.29 9.09
N GLU A 179 7.45 2.55 8.80
CA GLU A 179 6.61 3.71 9.08
C GLU A 179 5.26 3.66 8.36
N TRP A 180 5.18 2.93 7.24
CA TRP A 180 3.95 2.75 6.47
C TRP A 180 3.06 1.62 6.98
N LEU A 181 3.62 0.62 7.67
CA LEU A 181 2.89 -0.58 8.11
C LEU A 181 1.70 -0.29 9.01
N PRO A 182 1.77 0.66 9.98
CA PRO A 182 0.61 1.06 10.77
C PRO A 182 -0.56 1.61 9.93
N TYR A 183 -0.31 2.12 8.73
CA TYR A 183 -1.32 2.72 7.85
C TYR A 183 -1.89 1.75 6.81
N ALA A 184 -1.39 0.52 6.77
CA ALA A 184 -1.88 -0.51 5.87
C ALA A 184 -3.31 -0.96 6.25
N ASP A 185 -4.19 -1.05 5.26
CA ASP A 185 -5.55 -1.57 5.35
C ASP A 185 -5.49 -3.10 5.49
N ILE A 186 -5.93 -3.62 6.63
CA ILE A 186 -5.81 -5.05 6.95
C ILE A 186 -6.68 -5.94 6.05
N GLY A 187 -7.70 -5.35 5.40
CA GLY A 187 -8.55 -6.06 4.46
C GLY A 187 -7.96 -6.17 3.06
N THR A 188 -6.89 -5.43 2.80
CA THR A 188 -6.24 -5.33 1.50
C THR A 188 -4.83 -5.89 1.55
N LEU A 189 -4.06 -5.56 2.60
CA LEU A 189 -2.70 -6.01 2.87
C LEU A 189 -2.61 -7.53 2.73
N GLN A 190 -1.77 -8.01 1.81
CA GLN A 190 -1.58 -9.42 1.57
C GLN A 190 -0.39 -9.93 2.37
N VAL A 191 -0.57 -11.06 3.03
CA VAL A 191 0.43 -11.73 3.86
C VAL A 191 0.39 -13.23 3.59
N TYR A 192 1.48 -13.91 3.88
CA TYR A 192 1.58 -15.35 3.88
C TYR A 192 1.18 -15.88 5.26
N ALA A 193 0.15 -16.72 5.28
CA ALA A 193 -0.33 -17.34 6.51
C ALA A 193 0.46 -18.61 6.84
N ARG A 194 0.12 -19.26 7.95
CA ARG A 194 0.77 -20.49 8.44
C ARG A 194 0.85 -21.62 7.41
N ASP A 195 -0.14 -21.71 6.52
CA ASP A 195 -0.21 -22.71 5.46
C ASP A 195 0.64 -22.35 4.22
N GLY A 196 1.45 -21.28 4.30
CA GLY A 196 2.25 -20.77 3.18
C GLY A 196 1.42 -20.07 2.10
N ASN A 197 0.10 -20.03 2.24
CA ASN A 197 -0.79 -19.42 1.27
C ASN A 197 -0.92 -17.92 1.51
N ARG A 198 -1.04 -17.18 0.41
CA ARG A 198 -1.25 -15.73 0.44
C ARG A 198 -2.72 -15.40 0.73
N LYS A 199 -2.95 -14.60 1.77
CA LYS A 199 -4.28 -14.18 2.25
C LYS A 199 -4.25 -12.69 2.62
N THR A 200 -5.42 -12.06 2.72
CA THR A 200 -5.49 -10.75 3.38
C THR A 200 -5.10 -10.90 4.86
N LEU A 201 -4.50 -9.86 5.47
CA LEU A 201 -4.15 -9.89 6.88
C LEU A 201 -5.37 -10.19 7.77
N ALA A 202 -6.53 -9.60 7.45
CA ALA A 202 -7.78 -9.89 8.14
C ALA A 202 -8.16 -11.38 8.06
N ALA A 203 -8.06 -12.00 6.87
CA ALA A 203 -8.38 -13.41 6.70
C ALA A 203 -7.36 -14.33 7.39
N ALA A 204 -6.07 -13.98 7.35
CA ALA A 204 -5.01 -14.74 8.03
C ALA A 204 -5.20 -14.79 9.55
N CYS A 205 -5.81 -13.76 10.15
CA CYS A 205 -6.06 -13.65 11.59
C CYS A 205 -7.51 -13.93 11.99
N GLY A 206 -8.34 -14.45 11.08
CA GLY A 206 -9.76 -14.76 11.36
C GLY A 206 -10.64 -13.55 11.71
N ARG A 207 -10.24 -12.32 11.34
CA ARG A 207 -10.98 -11.10 11.63
C ARG A 207 -12.03 -10.80 10.56
N LYS A 208 -13.22 -10.38 11.00
CA LYS A 208 -14.27 -9.86 10.10
C LYS A 208 -13.85 -8.50 9.53
N LEU A 209 -14.08 -8.31 8.24
CA LEU A 209 -13.83 -7.08 7.52
C LEU A 209 -14.91 -6.04 7.85
N ASN A 210 -14.49 -4.88 8.35
CA ASN A 210 -15.32 -3.67 8.39
C ASN A 210 -14.75 -2.64 7.41
N ALA A 211 -15.58 -1.66 7.01
CA ALA A 211 -15.13 -0.60 6.12
C ALA A 211 -14.04 0.26 6.80
N HIS A 212 -12.84 0.31 6.17
CA HIS A 212 -11.66 1.08 6.60
C HIS A 212 -11.07 0.65 7.96
N ASN A 213 -10.19 -0.35 7.93
CA ASN A 213 -9.49 -0.85 9.10
C ASN A 213 -7.98 -0.79 8.84
N ILE A 214 -7.30 0.25 9.32
CA ILE A 214 -5.84 0.34 9.24
C ILE A 214 -5.19 -0.25 10.49
N LEU A 215 -3.99 -0.81 10.35
CA LEU A 215 -3.35 -1.59 11.41
C LEU A 215 -3.18 -0.82 12.74
N LYS A 216 -2.83 0.47 12.67
CA LYS A 216 -2.58 1.33 13.84
C LYS A 216 -3.79 1.51 14.76
N ASP A 217 -4.99 1.29 14.23
CA ASP A 217 -6.23 1.40 14.99
C ASP A 217 -6.38 0.22 15.95
N PHE A 218 -5.69 -0.89 15.70
CA PHE A 218 -5.76 -2.12 16.50
C PHE A 218 -4.54 -2.33 17.36
N VAL A 219 -3.35 -2.10 16.79
CA VAL A 219 -2.10 -2.49 17.42
C VAL A 219 -0.99 -1.47 17.14
N LYS A 220 -0.16 -1.27 18.16
CA LYS A 220 1.10 -0.53 18.09
C LYS A 220 2.20 -1.45 18.63
N TRP A 221 3.44 -1.22 18.22
CA TRP A 221 4.56 -1.99 18.73
C TRP A 221 5.76 -1.10 19.03
N THR A 222 6.57 -1.57 19.97
CA THR A 222 7.85 -0.98 20.30
C THR A 222 8.87 -2.10 20.39
N ARG A 223 9.99 -1.94 19.67
CA ARG A 223 11.13 -2.86 19.78
C ARG A 223 11.94 -2.52 21.03
N ARG A 224 12.23 -3.52 21.87
CA ARG A 224 13.09 -3.39 23.06
C ARG A 224 14.52 -3.82 22.79
N GLY A 225 14.71 -4.73 21.85
CA GLY A 225 16.00 -5.24 21.38
C GLY A 225 15.78 -6.09 20.14
N THR A 226 16.85 -6.61 19.54
CA THR A 226 16.70 -7.56 18.43
C THR A 226 15.90 -8.77 18.89
N GLY A 227 14.87 -9.15 18.13
CA GLY A 227 14.00 -10.27 18.46
C GLY A 227 12.95 -10.00 19.55
N HIS A 228 13.06 -8.88 20.28
CA HIS A 228 12.20 -8.58 21.44
C HIS A 228 11.27 -7.41 21.16
N ILE A 229 9.97 -7.71 21.06
CA ILE A 229 8.94 -6.74 20.66
C ILE A 229 7.84 -6.69 21.71
N VAL A 230 7.36 -5.48 22.02
CA VAL A 230 6.17 -5.28 22.86
C VAL A 230 5.05 -4.75 21.98
N PHE A 231 3.99 -5.54 21.82
CA PHE A 231 2.76 -5.12 21.16
C PHE A 231 1.75 -4.59 22.18
N THR A 232 1.11 -3.48 21.84
CA THR A 232 0.06 -2.83 22.62
C THR A 232 -1.19 -2.76 21.78
N PHE A 233 -2.28 -3.35 22.27
CA PHE A 233 -3.56 -3.39 21.59
C PHE A 233 -4.48 -2.28 22.09
N ASN A 234 -5.17 -1.60 21.16
CA ASN A 234 -6.07 -0.49 21.50
C ASN A 234 -7.46 -0.96 21.98
N ILE A 235 -7.58 -2.21 22.46
CA ILE A 235 -8.84 -2.79 22.94
C ILE A 235 -8.72 -2.99 24.45
N PRO A 236 -9.49 -2.24 25.27
CA PRO A 236 -9.49 -2.44 26.71
C PRO A 236 -10.07 -3.84 27.02
N HIS A 237 -9.35 -4.61 27.83
CA HIS A 237 -9.74 -5.94 28.32
C HIS A 237 -10.02 -6.98 27.23
N LEU A 238 -8.94 -7.47 26.60
CA LEU A 238 -9.01 -8.62 25.69
C LEU A 238 -9.40 -9.89 26.44
N GLY A 239 -10.55 -10.47 26.09
CA GLY A 239 -10.94 -11.83 26.51
C GLY A 239 -10.05 -12.89 25.84
N VAL A 240 -10.13 -14.15 26.31
CA VAL A 240 -9.26 -15.25 25.87
C VAL A 240 -9.21 -15.41 24.34
N ALA A 241 -10.37 -15.48 23.68
CA ALA A 241 -10.44 -15.61 22.23
C ALA A 241 -9.80 -14.42 21.48
N GLN A 242 -9.91 -13.21 22.04
CA GLN A 242 -9.33 -12.02 21.43
C GLN A 242 -7.81 -11.96 21.64
N ARG A 243 -7.30 -12.51 22.75
CA ARG A 243 -5.87 -12.68 22.99
C ARG A 243 -5.24 -13.66 22.00
N THR A 244 -5.90 -14.80 21.73
CA THR A 244 -5.45 -15.74 20.70
C THR A 244 -5.39 -15.07 19.32
N MET A 245 -6.44 -14.33 18.93
CA MET A 245 -6.42 -13.57 17.67
C MET A 245 -5.32 -12.50 17.61
N ALA A 246 -5.00 -11.88 18.76
CA ALA A 246 -3.94 -10.90 18.88
C ALA A 246 -2.55 -11.54 18.74
N GLU A 247 -2.32 -12.69 19.35
CA GLU A 247 -1.10 -13.49 19.18
C GLU A 247 -0.91 -13.97 17.74
N ASP A 248 -1.99 -14.46 17.11
CA ASP A 248 -1.96 -14.85 15.70
C ASP A 248 -1.60 -13.65 14.81
N LEU A 249 -2.19 -12.47 15.09
CA LEU A 249 -1.85 -11.25 14.37
C LEU A 249 -0.37 -10.88 14.52
N THR A 250 0.18 -10.89 15.73
CA THR A 250 1.59 -10.53 15.93
C THR A 250 2.51 -11.54 15.29
N ARG A 251 2.17 -12.83 15.32
CA ARG A 251 2.94 -13.87 14.64
C ARG A 251 2.92 -13.68 13.13
N VAL A 252 1.75 -13.44 12.52
CA VAL A 252 1.65 -13.14 11.08
C VAL A 252 2.48 -11.90 10.72
N LEU A 253 2.41 -10.83 11.53
CA LEU A 253 3.17 -9.61 11.28
C LEU A 253 4.68 -9.84 11.35
N VAL A 254 5.18 -10.49 12.41
CA VAL A 254 6.62 -10.70 12.59
C VAL A 254 7.19 -11.64 11.53
N THR A 255 6.45 -12.68 11.13
CA THR A 255 6.89 -13.63 10.09
C THR A 255 6.93 -12.99 8.70
N ASN A 256 5.98 -12.11 8.37
CA ASN A 256 5.91 -11.44 7.08
C ASN A 256 6.78 -10.17 7.01
N PHE A 257 7.05 -9.53 8.15
CA PHE A 257 7.80 -8.28 8.27
C PHE A 257 8.82 -8.41 9.42
N THR A 258 9.83 -9.24 9.22
CA THR A 258 10.89 -9.46 10.23
C THR A 258 11.61 -8.18 10.64
N GLU A 259 11.54 -7.14 9.81
CA GLU A 259 12.06 -5.81 10.10
C GLU A 259 11.48 -5.21 11.38
N ILE A 260 10.24 -5.58 11.77
CA ILE A 260 9.65 -5.20 13.06
C ILE A 260 10.56 -5.61 14.23
N ALA A 261 11.22 -6.77 14.11
CA ALA A 261 12.07 -7.36 15.15
C ALA A 261 13.55 -6.97 15.03
N THR A 262 14.00 -6.62 13.82
CA THR A 262 15.43 -6.38 13.53
C THR A 262 15.80 -4.90 13.41
N HIS A 263 14.90 -4.05 12.91
CA HIS A 263 15.19 -2.64 12.64
C HIS A 263 14.59 -1.69 13.67
N ALA A 264 15.26 -0.57 13.91
CA ALA A 264 14.69 0.53 14.67
C ALA A 264 13.63 1.27 13.83
N LEU A 265 12.49 1.58 14.43
CA LEU A 265 11.43 2.36 13.79
C LEU A 265 11.71 3.85 13.98
N HIS A 266 11.89 4.56 12.87
CA HIS A 266 12.02 6.02 12.85
C HIS A 266 10.81 6.63 12.11
N PRO A 267 9.64 6.73 12.78
CA PRO A 267 8.35 6.97 12.12
C PRO A 267 8.20 8.39 11.54
N ASN A 268 9.16 9.25 11.84
CA ASN A 268 9.20 10.64 11.44
C ASN A 268 10.35 10.92 10.45
N GLU A 269 11.28 9.99 10.26
CA GLU A 269 12.45 10.23 9.42
C GLU A 269 12.06 10.22 7.95
N VAL A 270 12.54 11.23 7.21
CA VAL A 270 12.33 11.32 5.76
C VAL A 270 13.40 10.50 5.06
N ARG A 271 12.97 9.52 4.28
CA ARG A 271 13.86 8.70 3.44
C ARG A 271 14.04 9.36 2.08
N PHE A 272 15.27 9.54 1.65
CA PHE A 272 15.60 10.06 0.32
C PHE A 272 16.93 9.50 -0.17
N THR A 273 17.20 9.67 -1.46
CA THR A 273 18.46 9.29 -2.12
C THR A 273 19.04 10.54 -2.75
N ALA A 274 20.36 10.70 -2.66
CA ALA A 274 21.05 11.85 -3.19
C ALA A 274 22.47 11.47 -3.68
N THR A 275 23.08 12.32 -4.50
CA THR A 275 24.46 12.12 -4.94
C THR A 275 25.42 12.57 -3.85
N THR A 276 26.45 11.74 -3.61
CA THR A 276 27.15 11.55 -2.33
C THR A 276 26.24 10.81 -1.35
N ASP A 277 26.36 9.48 -1.35
CA ASP A 277 25.53 8.60 -0.51
C ASP A 277 25.77 8.85 0.99
N ASP A 278 26.99 9.26 1.36
CA ASP A 278 27.41 9.57 2.74
C ASP A 278 27.17 11.04 3.15
N HIS A 279 26.08 11.66 2.69
CA HIS A 279 25.78 13.02 3.12
C HIS A 279 25.38 13.08 4.61
N PRO A 280 25.76 14.12 5.36
CA PRO A 280 25.44 14.23 6.79
C PRO A 280 23.99 14.64 7.07
N VAL A 281 23.20 14.93 6.03
CA VAL A 281 21.87 15.52 6.17
C VAL A 281 20.84 14.48 6.64
N VAL A 282 20.17 14.77 7.75
CA VAL A 282 19.03 13.99 8.27
C VAL A 282 17.80 14.88 8.33
N ALA A 283 16.70 14.44 7.71
CA ALA A 283 15.43 15.15 7.73
C ALA A 283 14.38 14.35 8.50
N ALA A 284 13.59 15.03 9.33
CA ALA A 284 12.48 14.42 10.05
C ALA A 284 11.24 15.32 10.02
N LEU A 285 10.08 14.73 9.81
CA LEU A 285 8.79 15.41 9.87
C LEU A 285 8.25 15.47 11.29
N ARG A 286 7.59 16.57 11.61
CA ARG A 286 6.95 16.79 12.90
C ARG A 286 5.59 17.42 12.67
N VAL A 287 4.63 17.08 13.51
CA VAL A 287 3.29 17.68 13.50
C VAL A 287 3.19 18.60 14.71
N ARG A 288 2.95 19.89 14.46
CA ARG A 288 2.54 20.87 15.49
C ARG A 288 1.14 21.35 15.11
N ASP A 289 1.03 22.59 14.62
CA ASP A 289 -0.19 23.09 13.98
C ASP A 289 -0.26 22.67 12.51
N ASP A 290 0.89 22.74 11.83
CA ASP A 290 1.13 22.24 10.48
C ASP A 290 2.17 21.11 10.50
N VAL A 291 2.37 20.46 9.34
CA VAL A 291 3.50 19.55 9.16
C VAL A 291 4.75 20.36 8.82
N GLU A 292 5.82 20.14 9.57
CA GLU A 292 7.12 20.76 9.38
C GLU A 292 8.19 19.71 9.12
N VAL A 293 9.14 20.02 8.24
CA VAL A 293 10.39 19.26 8.10
C VAL A 293 11.50 19.95 8.90
N ALA A 294 12.13 19.18 9.77
CA ALA A 294 13.33 19.53 10.51
C ALA A 294 14.54 18.90 9.82
N ILE A 295 15.38 19.73 9.21
CA ILE A 295 16.57 19.30 8.46
C ILE A 295 17.81 19.59 9.30
N HIS A 296 18.58 18.54 9.61
CA HIS A 296 19.84 18.63 10.35
C HIS A 296 20.98 18.40 9.36
N SER A 297 21.85 19.40 9.18
CA SER A 297 23.06 19.30 8.34
C SER A 297 24.34 19.04 9.15
N SER A 298 24.26 19.09 10.48
CA SER A 298 25.35 18.75 11.39
C SER A 298 24.79 18.13 12.68
N VAL A 299 25.63 17.40 13.41
CA VAL A 299 25.26 16.71 14.67
C VAL A 299 24.99 17.68 15.81
N ILE A 300 25.54 18.90 15.74
CA ILE A 300 25.60 19.84 16.89
C ILE A 300 24.69 21.07 16.67
N GLY A 301 24.34 21.40 15.43
CA GLY A 301 23.54 22.59 15.11
C GLY A 301 22.02 22.42 15.27
N PRO A 302 21.28 23.52 15.50
CA PRO A 302 19.82 23.48 15.49
C PRO A 302 19.29 23.12 14.08
N PRO A 303 18.18 22.38 13.98
CA PRO A 303 17.61 22.06 12.67
C PRO A 303 17.04 23.28 11.96
N ALA A 304 17.16 23.30 10.64
CA ALA A 304 16.37 24.19 9.80
C ALA A 304 14.93 23.67 9.75
N LEU A 305 13.98 24.52 10.18
CA LEU A 305 12.56 24.21 10.16
C LEU A 305 11.89 24.85 8.96
N ARG A 306 11.10 24.05 8.22
CA ARG A 306 10.31 24.49 7.06
C ARG A 306 8.93 23.85 7.09
N LYS A 307 7.88 24.63 6.85
CA LYS A 307 6.51 24.11 6.68
C LYS A 307 6.38 23.39 5.34
N VAL A 308 5.68 22.27 5.32
CA VAL A 308 5.42 21.48 4.11
C VAL A 308 3.98 20.95 4.15
N ALA A 309 3.19 21.24 3.11
CA ALA A 309 1.79 20.84 3.01
C ALA A 309 1.55 19.62 2.09
N SER A 310 2.59 19.16 1.38
CA SER A 310 2.52 18.03 0.46
C SER A 310 3.87 17.34 0.28
N GLN A 311 3.85 16.12 -0.26
CA GLN A 311 5.06 15.40 -0.66
C GLN A 311 5.87 16.15 -1.73
N GLY A 312 5.18 16.89 -2.62
CA GLY A 312 5.82 17.70 -3.65
C GLY A 312 6.62 18.87 -3.05
N GLU A 313 6.04 19.56 -2.07
CA GLU A 313 6.71 20.63 -1.33
C GLU A 313 7.89 20.12 -0.50
N LEU A 314 7.75 18.97 0.16
CA LEU A 314 8.87 18.33 0.86
C LEU A 314 10.04 18.04 -0.10
N THR A 315 9.73 17.48 -1.27
CA THR A 315 10.75 17.17 -2.28
C THR A 315 11.46 18.44 -2.78
N ALA A 316 10.69 19.49 -3.08
CA ALA A 316 11.24 20.77 -3.50
C ALA A 316 12.09 21.43 -2.40
N THR A 317 11.64 21.34 -1.14
CA THR A 317 12.33 21.91 0.02
C THR A 317 13.68 21.24 0.26
N LEU A 318 13.73 19.91 0.22
CA LEU A 318 14.99 19.16 0.37
C LEU A 318 15.96 19.45 -0.78
N ARG A 319 15.48 19.45 -2.02
CA ARG A 319 16.31 19.81 -3.19
C ARG A 319 16.89 21.21 -3.08
N ALA A 320 16.08 22.19 -2.69
CA ALA A 320 16.53 23.58 -2.54
C ALA A 320 17.51 23.76 -1.38
N PHE A 321 17.31 23.05 -0.26
CA PHE A 321 18.19 23.14 0.91
C PHE A 321 19.56 22.52 0.65
N MET A 322 19.61 21.43 -0.11
CA MET A 322 20.82 20.64 -0.32
C MET A 322 21.62 21.08 -1.56
N ALA A 323 21.02 21.88 -2.45
CA ALA A 323 21.71 22.44 -3.60
C ALA A 323 22.69 23.58 -3.21
N PRO A 324 23.78 23.77 -3.97
CA PRO A 324 24.19 22.99 -5.14
C PRO A 324 25.00 21.72 -4.78
N ASP A 325 25.41 21.58 -3.52
CA ASP A 325 26.43 20.62 -3.10
C ASP A 325 25.97 19.16 -3.18
N ILE A 326 24.68 18.90 -2.94
CA ILE A 326 24.10 17.57 -2.93
C ILE A 326 22.84 17.52 -3.81
N VAL A 327 22.84 16.61 -4.79
CA VAL A 327 21.73 16.43 -5.72
C VAL A 327 20.76 15.37 -5.20
N VAL A 328 19.58 15.77 -4.73
CA VAL A 328 18.52 14.85 -4.27
C VAL A 328 17.73 14.25 -5.44
N HIS A 329 17.88 12.94 -5.65
CA HIS A 329 17.25 12.18 -6.73
C HIS A 329 15.78 11.89 -6.42
N THR A 330 15.53 11.17 -5.32
CA THR A 330 14.18 10.75 -4.93
C THR A 330 13.94 10.97 -3.45
N VAL A 331 12.72 11.39 -3.11
CA VAL A 331 12.25 11.50 -1.72
C VAL A 331 11.06 10.56 -1.59
N HIS A 332 11.19 9.57 -0.71
CA HIS A 332 10.15 8.56 -0.49
C HIS A 332 8.90 9.21 0.11
N PRO A 333 7.68 8.86 -0.34
CA PRO A 333 6.45 9.29 0.29
C PRO A 333 6.43 9.00 1.78
N HIS A 334 6.00 9.98 2.59
CA HIS A 334 5.86 9.81 4.04
C HIS A 334 4.38 9.74 4.46
N PRO A 335 3.99 8.89 5.44
CA PRO A 335 2.59 8.76 5.89
C PRO A 335 1.94 10.06 6.39
N LEU A 336 2.74 11.01 6.85
CA LEU A 336 2.26 12.34 7.29
C LEU A 336 1.83 13.25 6.12
N LEU A 337 2.35 13.01 4.92
CA LEU A 337 2.12 13.86 3.75
C LEU A 337 1.45 13.13 2.58
N SER A 338 1.30 11.81 2.67
CA SER A 338 0.71 10.96 1.63
C SER A 338 -0.29 9.97 2.22
N ARG A 339 -1.30 9.61 1.41
CA ARG A 339 -2.33 8.62 1.71
C ARG A 339 -2.12 7.29 1.01
N GLN A 340 -1.08 7.13 0.20
CA GLN A 340 -0.81 5.87 -0.47
C GLN A 340 0.27 5.09 0.28
N VAL A 341 -0.06 3.90 0.74
CA VAL A 341 0.84 3.08 1.55
C VAL A 341 2.00 2.57 0.69
N CYS A 342 3.21 3.05 0.99
CA CYS A 342 4.42 2.75 0.21
C CYS A 342 5.39 1.87 1.02
N LEU A 343 4.94 0.65 1.36
CA LEU A 343 5.70 -0.29 2.21
C LEU A 343 7.04 -0.72 1.62
N TRP A 344 7.13 -0.89 0.31
CA TRP A 344 8.30 -1.49 -0.33
C TRP A 344 9.02 -0.44 -1.18
N VAL A 345 10.26 -0.13 -0.81
CA VAL A 345 11.14 0.78 -1.55
C VAL A 345 12.06 0.01 -2.49
N GLY A 346 12.34 0.59 -3.67
CA GLY A 346 13.19 -0.02 -4.70
C GLY A 346 12.41 -0.80 -5.75
N TYR A 347 11.23 -1.30 -5.40
CA TYR A 347 10.34 -2.02 -6.30
C TYR A 347 9.06 -1.21 -6.45
N ARG A 348 8.67 -0.85 -7.68
CA ARG A 348 7.48 -0.03 -8.00
C ARG A 348 6.16 -0.75 -7.65
N ARG A 349 5.99 -1.13 -6.38
CA ARG A 349 4.85 -1.86 -5.84
C ARG A 349 3.69 -0.94 -5.46
N TRP A 350 3.93 0.36 -5.41
CA TRP A 350 2.89 1.31 -5.09
C TRP A 350 2.50 2.13 -6.34
N SER A 351 3.43 2.45 -7.24
CA SER A 351 3.13 3.18 -8.48
C SER A 351 3.11 2.27 -9.72
N ARG A 352 2.01 2.29 -10.48
CA ARG A 352 1.84 1.54 -11.73
C ARG A 352 1.59 2.48 -12.90
N ARG A 353 2.11 2.12 -14.07
CA ARG A 353 1.85 2.88 -15.30
C ARG A 353 0.40 2.68 -15.73
N ARG A 354 -0.19 3.70 -16.37
CA ARG A 354 -1.55 3.64 -16.90
C ARG A 354 -1.77 2.44 -17.83
N GLY A 355 -0.81 2.10 -18.68
CA GLY A 355 -0.89 0.96 -19.60
C GLY A 355 -1.05 -0.39 -18.89
N GLU A 356 -0.36 -0.58 -17.76
CA GLU A 356 -0.45 -1.81 -16.96
C GLU A 356 -1.84 -1.94 -16.30
N LEU A 357 -2.40 -0.82 -15.83
CA LEU A 357 -3.74 -0.78 -15.25
C LEU A 357 -4.82 -1.12 -16.29
N LYS A 358 -4.65 -0.65 -17.54
CA LYS A 358 -5.56 -0.98 -18.65
C LYS A 358 -5.51 -2.46 -18.99
N ALA A 359 -4.31 -3.02 -19.17
CA ALA A 359 -4.13 -4.42 -19.54
C ALA A 359 -4.82 -5.36 -18.55
N ARG A 360 -4.81 -5.02 -17.26
CA ARG A 360 -5.50 -5.78 -16.21
C ARG A 360 -7.00 -5.64 -16.24
N ALA A 361 -7.50 -4.42 -16.43
CA ALA A 361 -8.93 -4.21 -16.59
C ALA A 361 -9.47 -5.02 -17.77
N ALA A 362 -8.70 -5.10 -18.87
CA ALA A 362 -9.02 -5.93 -20.04
C ALA A 362 -8.92 -7.44 -19.75
N ALA A 363 -7.85 -7.91 -19.10
CA ALA A 363 -7.71 -9.33 -18.73
C ALA A 363 -8.82 -9.80 -17.77
N ALA A 364 -9.28 -8.91 -16.89
CA ALA A 364 -10.39 -9.16 -15.98
C ALA A 364 -11.75 -9.29 -16.68
N SER A 365 -11.92 -8.67 -17.85
CA SER A 365 -13.18 -8.72 -18.61
C SER A 365 -13.31 -9.92 -19.54
N VAL A 366 -12.20 -10.57 -19.92
CA VAL A 366 -12.18 -11.74 -20.82
C VAL A 366 -12.66 -13.02 -20.13
N ARG A 367 -12.70 -13.08 -18.79
CA ARG A 367 -13.16 -14.27 -18.02
C ARG A 367 -14.69 -14.35 -17.83
N ARG A 368 -15.48 -13.78 -18.74
CA ARG A 368 -16.95 -13.83 -18.68
C ARG A 368 -17.56 -14.85 -19.61
#